data_AF-A0A838QFH3-F1
#
_entry.id   AF-A0A838QFH3-F1
#
_cell.length_a   1.000
_cell.length_b   1.000
_cell.length_c   1.000
_cell.angle_alpha   90.00
_cell.angle_beta   90.00
_cell.angle_gamma   90.00
#
_symmetry.space_group_name_H-M   'P 1'
#
loop_
_entity.id
_entity.type
_entity.pdbx_description
1 polymer ?
#
loop_
_entity_poly.entity_id
_entity_poly.type
_entity_poly.pdbx_seq_one_letter_code
_entity_poly.pdbx_strand_id
1 'polypeptide(L)'
;TRMLMLLGLNCALPQKEIATLQLDDVDLTAGVIDRIRHKTRGTAAVHTRWVLWPETRELVKAHLAPANEHGLAFLSEQAQPLVNNLARTDSIALAWARLLAHAEKKKKRVRLLSFGTLRKTSATAVLRISGSELLQQQHLAHRTQTIAGKHYTGAADFAALNDAIARYRLELIEAGVLPIEAAKKPILVSAA
;
A
#
# COMPACT_ATOMS: atom_id res chain seq x y z
N THR A 1 -0.82 -13.46 -4.35
CA THR A 1 0.44 -12.68 -4.23
C THR A 1 0.44 -11.35 -4.97
N ARG A 2 -0.10 -11.25 -6.21
CA ARG A 2 -0.08 -10.00 -6.99
C ARG A 2 -0.74 -8.81 -6.28
N MET A 3 -1.92 -9.01 -5.68
CA MET A 3 -2.60 -7.97 -4.87
C MET A 3 -1.69 -7.44 -3.76
N LEU A 4 -1.04 -8.34 -3.00
CA LEU A 4 -0.14 -7.97 -1.90
C LEU A 4 1.00 -7.10 -2.42
N MET A 5 1.60 -7.47 -3.56
CA MET A 5 2.66 -6.66 -4.17
C MET A 5 2.18 -5.26 -4.53
N LEU A 6 1.00 -5.15 -5.15
CA LEU A 6 0.42 -3.86 -5.51
C LEU A 6 0.08 -3.02 -4.27
N LEU A 7 -0.45 -3.59 -3.19
CA LEU A 7 -0.64 -2.85 -1.94
C LEU A 7 0.69 -2.32 -1.36
N GLY A 8 1.77 -3.09 -1.49
CA GLY A 8 3.11 -2.65 -1.10
C GLY A 8 3.69 -1.54 -1.98
N LEU A 9 3.42 -1.55 -3.29
CA LEU A 9 3.92 -0.56 -4.25
C LEU A 9 3.03 0.68 -4.36
N ASN A 10 1.71 0.51 -4.39
CA ASN A 10 0.72 1.57 -4.53
C ASN A 10 0.53 2.33 -3.21
N CYS A 11 0.45 1.62 -2.08
CA CYS A 11 0.04 2.20 -0.79
C CYS A 11 1.14 2.12 0.27
N ALA A 12 2.35 1.68 -0.09
CA ALA A 12 3.47 1.50 0.85
C ALA A 12 3.12 0.63 2.08
N LEU A 13 2.16 -0.28 1.97
CA LEU A 13 1.70 -1.07 3.11
C LEU A 13 2.64 -2.26 3.38
N PRO A 14 3.20 -2.40 4.59
CA PRO A 14 3.91 -3.59 5.01
C PRO A 14 2.90 -4.70 5.36
N GLN A 15 3.41 -5.91 5.53
CA GLN A 15 2.63 -7.12 5.83
C GLN A 15 1.62 -6.92 6.97
N LYS A 16 2.07 -6.31 8.08
CA LYS A 16 1.22 -6.07 9.24
C LYS A 16 0.10 -5.06 8.97
N GLU A 17 0.32 -4.06 8.13
CA GLU A 17 -0.74 -3.08 7.81
C GLU A 17 -1.75 -3.70 6.86
N ILE A 18 -1.30 -4.45 5.84
CA ILE A 18 -2.20 -5.22 4.97
C ILE A 18 -3.07 -6.17 5.81
N ALA A 19 -2.46 -6.92 6.73
CA ALA A 19 -3.15 -7.91 7.56
C ALA A 19 -4.10 -7.30 8.61
N THR A 20 -4.03 -5.99 8.84
CA THR A 20 -4.87 -5.29 9.81
C THR A 20 -5.71 -4.19 9.16
N LEU A 21 -5.79 -4.14 7.82
CA LEU A 21 -6.76 -3.29 7.14
C LEU A 21 -8.17 -3.74 7.53
N GLN A 22 -9.01 -2.79 7.92
CA GLN A 22 -10.41 -3.04 8.20
C GLN A 22 -11.24 -2.88 6.93
N LEU A 23 -12.42 -3.50 6.89
CA LEU A 23 -13.36 -3.34 5.77
C LEU A 23 -13.68 -1.86 5.52
N ASP A 24 -13.89 -1.09 6.58
CA ASP A 24 -14.22 0.33 6.51
C ASP A 24 -13.03 1.22 6.10
N ASP A 25 -11.80 0.70 6.10
CA ASP A 25 -10.65 1.42 5.54
C ASP A 25 -10.69 1.42 3.99
N VAL A 26 -11.52 0.58 3.34
CA VAL A 26 -11.50 0.35 1.89
C VAL A 26 -12.75 0.90 1.22
N ASP A 27 -12.65 2.08 0.62
CA ASP A 27 -13.71 2.64 -0.22
C ASP A 27 -13.49 2.27 -1.68
N LEU A 28 -14.13 1.18 -2.11
CA LEU A 28 -14.09 0.73 -3.50
C LEU A 28 -14.82 1.67 -4.46
N THR A 29 -15.73 2.52 -3.99
CA THR A 29 -16.47 3.46 -4.84
C THR A 29 -15.58 4.65 -5.20
N ALA A 30 -14.99 5.27 -4.19
CA ALA A 30 -14.01 6.35 -4.38
C ALA A 30 -12.66 5.83 -4.89
N GLY A 31 -12.39 4.53 -4.78
CA GLY A 31 -11.13 3.93 -5.21
C GLY A 31 -9.97 4.32 -4.31
N VAL A 32 -10.19 4.36 -3.00
CA VAL A 32 -9.18 4.73 -2.01
C VAL A 32 -9.08 3.70 -0.88
N ILE A 33 -7.91 3.65 -0.27
CA ILE A 33 -7.76 3.16 1.10
C ILE A 33 -7.59 4.38 1.99
N ASP A 34 -8.52 4.58 2.92
CA ASP A 34 -8.52 5.68 3.88
C ASP A 34 -8.35 5.11 5.28
N ARG A 35 -7.22 5.40 5.92
CA ARG A 35 -6.82 4.68 7.12
C ARG A 35 -6.29 5.58 8.21
N ILE A 36 -6.73 5.31 9.43
CA ILE A 36 -6.08 5.78 10.65
C ILE A 36 -5.12 4.70 11.16
N ARG A 37 -3.83 5.00 11.15
CA ARG A 37 -2.79 4.07 11.57
C ARG A 37 -2.38 4.31 13.02
N HIS A 38 -2.48 3.26 13.83
CA HIS A 38 -1.98 3.20 15.20
C HIS A 38 -0.70 2.35 15.26
N LYS A 39 0.48 2.98 15.27
CA LYS A 39 1.77 2.25 15.25
C LYS A 39 2.03 1.48 16.54
N THR A 40 1.83 2.13 17.68
CA THR A 40 1.97 1.55 19.04
C THR A 40 1.05 2.29 20.03
N ARG A 41 0.67 1.60 21.12
CA ARG A 41 -0.06 2.19 22.25
C ARG A 41 0.72 3.42 22.75
N GLY A 42 0.06 4.58 22.82
CA GLY A 42 0.68 5.84 23.25
C GLY A 42 1.33 6.68 22.13
N THR A 43 1.28 6.25 20.87
CA THR A 43 1.62 7.12 19.73
C THR A 43 0.38 7.73 19.11
N ALA A 44 0.45 9.01 18.75
CA ALA A 44 -0.62 9.68 18.02
C ALA A 44 -0.92 8.91 16.73
N ALA A 45 -2.21 8.69 16.49
CA ALA A 45 -2.67 8.06 15.27
C ALA A 45 -2.30 8.93 14.06
N VAL A 46 -1.89 8.29 12.97
CA VAL A 46 -1.55 8.99 11.72
C VAL A 46 -2.62 8.63 10.71
N HIS A 47 -3.39 9.63 10.30
CA HIS A 47 -4.33 9.51 9.20
C HIS A 47 -3.57 9.56 7.88
N THR A 48 -3.91 8.66 6.97
CA THR A 48 -3.44 8.73 5.59
C THR A 48 -4.47 8.14 4.64
N ARG A 49 -4.39 8.54 3.37
CA ARG A 49 -5.28 8.11 2.31
C ARG A 49 -4.47 7.87 1.05
N TRP A 50 -4.71 6.74 0.41
CA TRP A 50 -4.07 6.38 -0.86
C TRP A 50 -5.12 6.15 -1.94
N VAL A 51 -4.99 6.83 -3.07
CA VAL A 51 -5.70 6.45 -4.29
C VAL A 51 -5.17 5.13 -4.81
N LEU A 52 -6.10 4.21 -5.06
CA LEU A 52 -5.81 2.92 -5.66
C LEU A 52 -5.63 3.10 -7.16
N TRP A 53 -4.53 2.55 -7.68
CA TRP A 53 -4.41 2.33 -9.10
C TRP A 53 -5.52 1.37 -9.58
N PRO A 54 -5.97 1.48 -10.84
CA PRO A 54 -7.03 0.62 -11.38
C PRO A 54 -6.80 -0.88 -11.16
N GLU A 55 -5.59 -1.38 -11.37
CA GLU A 55 -5.24 -2.80 -11.19
C GLU A 55 -5.18 -3.18 -9.71
N THR A 56 -4.72 -2.27 -8.85
CA THR A 56 -4.79 -2.46 -7.40
C THR A 56 -6.25 -2.55 -6.95
N ARG A 57 -7.12 -1.63 -7.40
CA ARG A 57 -8.54 -1.59 -7.05
C ARG A 57 -9.25 -2.88 -7.48
N GLU A 58 -9.04 -3.34 -8.70
CA GLU A 58 -9.65 -4.58 -9.19
C GLU A 58 -9.22 -5.79 -8.36
N LEU A 59 -7.93 -5.89 -8.01
CA LEU A 59 -7.45 -6.98 -7.17
C LEU A 59 -7.93 -6.87 -5.72
N VAL A 60 -7.98 -5.65 -5.16
CA VAL A 60 -8.54 -5.42 -3.83
C VAL A 60 -10.00 -5.85 -3.80
N LYS A 61 -10.80 -5.45 -4.78
CA LYS A 61 -12.20 -5.86 -4.92
C LYS A 61 -12.36 -7.38 -5.01
N ALA A 62 -11.55 -8.04 -5.84
CA ALA A 62 -11.63 -9.48 -6.05
C ALA A 62 -11.24 -10.31 -4.81
N HIS A 63 -10.44 -9.75 -3.91
CA HIS A 63 -9.94 -10.42 -2.72
C HIS A 63 -10.54 -9.87 -1.42
N LEU A 64 -11.45 -8.91 -1.49
CA LEU A 64 -12.08 -8.33 -0.32
C LEU A 64 -12.88 -9.42 0.40
N ALA A 65 -12.62 -9.58 1.69
CA ALA A 65 -13.37 -10.51 2.52
C ALA A 65 -14.82 -10.02 2.68
N PRO A 66 -15.80 -10.93 2.84
CA PRO A 66 -17.10 -10.54 3.36
C PRO A 66 -16.98 -10.01 4.80
N ALA A 67 -18.06 -9.42 5.32
CA ALA A 67 -18.17 -9.09 6.73
C ALA A 67 -17.80 -10.30 7.60
N ASN A 68 -16.90 -10.10 8.55
CA ASN A 68 -16.31 -11.15 9.37
C ASN A 68 -16.11 -10.67 10.80
N GLU A 69 -15.96 -11.61 11.73
CA GLU A 69 -15.84 -11.34 13.17
C GLU A 69 -14.61 -10.48 13.55
N HIS A 70 -13.60 -10.44 12.68
CA HIS A 70 -12.40 -9.63 12.89
C HIS A 70 -12.53 -8.20 12.33
N GLY A 71 -13.56 -7.93 11.50
CA GLY A 71 -13.71 -6.69 10.75
C GLY A 71 -12.62 -6.44 9.71
N LEU A 72 -11.84 -7.46 9.32
CA LEU A 72 -10.67 -7.33 8.46
C LEU A 72 -11.05 -7.35 6.97
N ALA A 73 -10.39 -6.51 6.17
CA ALA A 73 -10.59 -6.44 4.72
C ALA A 73 -10.07 -7.69 3.99
N PHE A 74 -9.05 -8.35 4.53
CA PHE A 74 -8.41 -9.49 3.88
C PHE A 74 -8.15 -10.63 4.87
N LEU A 75 -8.49 -11.85 4.43
CA LEU A 75 -8.30 -13.09 5.18
C LEU A 75 -7.58 -14.12 4.31
N SER A 76 -7.07 -15.18 4.93
CA SER A 76 -6.59 -16.36 4.22
C SER A 76 -7.77 -17.15 3.62
N GLU A 77 -7.46 -18.15 2.80
CA GLU A 77 -8.46 -19.08 2.25
C GLU A 77 -9.24 -19.84 3.34
N GLN A 78 -8.67 -19.96 4.54
CA GLN A 78 -9.30 -20.56 5.72
C GLN A 78 -10.04 -19.53 6.59
N ALA A 79 -10.33 -18.35 6.05
CA ALA A 79 -10.96 -17.24 6.74
C ALA A 79 -10.20 -16.77 8.00
N GLN A 80 -8.88 -16.96 8.06
CA GLN A 80 -8.05 -16.54 9.18
C GLN A 80 -7.34 -15.21 8.87
N PRO A 81 -6.97 -14.40 9.89
CA PRO A 81 -6.13 -13.22 9.68
C PRO A 81 -4.85 -13.58 8.93
N LEU A 82 -4.47 -12.75 7.95
CA LEU A 82 -3.28 -12.99 7.12
C LEU A 82 -1.98 -13.05 7.95
N VAL A 83 -1.93 -12.34 9.06
CA VAL A 83 -0.85 -12.39 10.05
C VAL A 83 -1.48 -12.58 11.43
N ASN A 84 -1.09 -13.65 12.12
CA ASN A 84 -1.55 -13.96 13.48
C ASN A 84 -0.33 -14.11 14.41
N ASN A 85 -0.16 -13.17 15.33
CA ASN A 85 0.98 -13.18 16.26
C ASN A 85 0.89 -14.29 17.32
N LEU A 86 -0.33 -14.70 17.70
CA LEU A 86 -0.54 -15.76 18.68
C LEU A 86 -0.18 -17.12 18.09
N ALA A 87 -0.64 -17.37 16.86
CA ALA A 87 -0.32 -18.58 16.11
C ALA A 87 1.05 -18.52 15.41
N ARG A 88 1.74 -17.37 15.46
CA ARG A 88 3.01 -17.08 14.77
C ARG A 88 2.97 -17.38 13.26
N THR A 89 1.85 -17.04 12.61
CA THR A 89 1.67 -17.24 11.17
C THR A 89 1.74 -15.92 10.41
N ASP A 90 2.38 -15.93 9.25
CA ASP A 90 2.46 -14.82 8.31
C ASP A 90 2.30 -15.35 6.89
N SER A 91 1.06 -15.40 6.43
CA SER A 91 0.71 -15.89 5.09
C SER A 91 1.29 -15.01 3.98
N ILE A 92 1.51 -13.71 4.25
CA ILE A 92 2.09 -12.76 3.30
C ILE A 92 3.58 -13.07 3.09
N ALA A 93 4.33 -13.31 4.17
CA ALA A 93 5.74 -13.71 4.11
C ALA A 93 5.90 -15.01 3.31
N LEU A 94 5.06 -16.00 3.60
CA LEU A 94 5.08 -17.30 2.92
C LEU A 94 4.74 -17.16 1.43
N ALA A 95 3.71 -16.39 1.08
CA ALA A 95 3.33 -16.14 -0.31
C ALA A 95 4.45 -15.41 -1.09
N TRP A 96 5.14 -14.47 -0.44
CA TRP A 96 6.28 -13.76 -1.02
C TRP A 96 7.51 -14.65 -1.21
N ALA A 97 7.86 -15.45 -0.20
CA ALA A 97 8.97 -16.39 -0.27
C ALA A 97 8.78 -17.41 -1.41
N ARG A 98 7.55 -17.95 -1.56
CA ARG A 98 7.20 -18.84 -2.67
C ARG A 98 7.37 -18.18 -4.05
N LEU A 99 6.99 -16.91 -4.17
CA LEU A 99 7.17 -16.16 -5.42
C LEU A 99 8.65 -15.98 -5.77
N LEU A 100 9.48 -15.61 -4.79
CA LEU A 100 10.92 -15.44 -4.99
C LEU A 100 11.60 -16.76 -5.37
N ALA A 101 11.29 -17.85 -4.66
CA ALA A 101 11.79 -19.18 -4.99
C ALA A 101 11.39 -19.62 -6.41
N HIS A 102 10.17 -19.29 -6.85
CA HIS A 102 9.72 -19.58 -8.22
C HIS A 102 10.48 -18.76 -9.27
N ALA A 103 10.75 -17.48 -8.99
CA ALA A 103 11.52 -16.63 -9.88
C ALA A 103 12.98 -17.10 -10.00
N GLU A 104 13.58 -17.51 -8.88
CA GLU A 104 14.91 -18.12 -8.84
C GLU A 104 14.97 -19.43 -9.64
N LYS A 105 13.99 -20.32 -9.46
CA LYS A 105 13.87 -21.57 -10.25
C LYS A 105 13.77 -21.29 -11.76
N LYS A 106 13.13 -20.19 -12.14
CA LYS A 106 13.05 -19.72 -13.54
C LYS A 106 14.31 -18.98 -14.02
N LYS A 107 15.39 -19.00 -13.24
CA LYS A 107 16.67 -18.31 -13.51
C LYS A 107 16.48 -16.82 -13.80
N LYS A 108 15.45 -16.20 -13.22
CA LYS A 108 15.26 -14.75 -13.31
C LYS A 108 16.22 -14.10 -12.33
N ARG A 109 16.92 -13.04 -12.77
CA ARG A 109 17.80 -12.24 -11.92
C ARG A 109 16.95 -11.42 -10.95
N VAL A 110 16.60 -12.00 -9.81
CA VAL A 110 15.84 -11.33 -8.74
C VAL A 110 16.68 -11.30 -7.47
N ARG A 111 16.67 -10.17 -6.77
CA ARG A 111 17.25 -10.08 -5.42
C ARG A 111 16.28 -10.68 -4.42
N LEU A 112 16.78 -11.55 -3.54
CA LEU A 112 15.98 -12.17 -2.47
C LEU A 112 15.79 -11.20 -1.30
N LEU A 113 14.90 -10.23 -1.49
CA LEU A 113 14.59 -9.18 -0.50
C LEU A 113 13.28 -9.50 0.22
N SER A 114 13.12 -9.04 1.46
CA SER A 114 11.85 -9.20 2.18
C SER A 114 10.73 -8.37 1.55
N PHE A 115 9.48 -8.77 1.78
CA PHE A 115 8.28 -8.10 1.26
C PHE A 115 8.26 -6.60 1.59
N GLY A 116 8.72 -6.24 2.80
CA GLY A 116 8.82 -4.85 3.24
C GLY A 116 9.72 -3.95 2.37
N THR A 117 10.52 -4.52 1.47
CA THR A 117 11.28 -3.73 0.50
C THR A 117 10.36 -3.04 -0.52
N LEU A 118 9.19 -3.59 -0.84
CA LEU A 118 8.23 -2.93 -1.73
C LEU A 118 7.81 -1.55 -1.21
N ARG A 119 7.53 -1.47 0.11
CA ARG A 119 7.26 -0.21 0.81
C ARG A 119 8.41 0.78 0.66
N LYS A 120 9.66 0.31 0.84
CA LYS A 120 10.85 1.18 0.68
C LYS A 120 10.96 1.68 -0.75
N THR A 121 10.80 0.80 -1.75
CA THR A 121 10.82 1.15 -3.17
C THR A 121 9.78 2.21 -3.49
N SER A 122 8.53 2.02 -3.05
CA SER A 122 7.45 2.98 -3.24
C SER A 122 7.73 4.33 -2.59
N ALA A 123 8.17 4.34 -1.33
CA ALA A 123 8.48 5.58 -0.62
C ALA A 123 9.69 6.33 -1.20
N THR A 124 10.71 5.61 -1.69
CA THR A 124 11.83 6.24 -2.41
C THR A 124 11.36 6.85 -3.73
N ALA A 125 10.45 6.19 -4.45
CA ALA A 125 9.88 6.74 -5.68
C ALA A 125 9.07 8.02 -5.40
N VAL A 126 8.20 8.02 -4.39
CA VAL A 126 7.44 9.21 -3.99
C VAL A 126 8.36 10.38 -3.61
N LEU A 127 9.41 10.12 -2.83
CA LEU A 127 10.39 11.16 -2.48
C LEU A 127 11.07 11.73 -3.73
N ARG A 128 11.53 10.87 -4.64
CA ARG A 128 12.21 11.29 -5.88
C ARG A 128 11.29 12.10 -6.79
N ILE A 129 10.04 11.68 -6.95
CA ILE A 129 9.06 12.31 -7.85
C ILE A 129 8.59 13.66 -7.31
N SER A 130 8.34 13.73 -6.00
CA SER A 130 7.78 14.94 -5.38
C SER A 130 8.84 15.92 -4.87
N GLY A 131 10.07 15.45 -4.62
CA GLY A 131 11.09 16.23 -3.90
C GLY A 131 10.74 16.49 -2.43
N SER A 132 9.70 15.85 -1.89
CA SER A 132 9.14 16.18 -0.58
C SER A 132 9.26 15.01 0.41
N GLU A 133 10.06 15.21 1.45
CA GLU A 133 10.12 14.27 2.58
C GLU A 133 8.77 14.22 3.31
N LEU A 134 8.02 15.33 3.38
CA LEU A 134 6.71 15.36 3.99
C LEU A 134 5.75 14.38 3.29
N LEU A 135 5.69 14.41 1.95
CA LEU A 135 4.85 13.48 1.19
C LEU A 135 5.34 12.05 1.29
N GLN A 136 6.65 11.82 1.38
CA GLN A 136 7.19 10.50 1.67
C GLN A 136 6.72 9.97 3.04
N GLN A 137 6.80 10.79 4.10
CA GLN A 137 6.34 10.38 5.44
C GLN A 137 4.83 10.17 5.47
N GLN A 138 4.05 11.00 4.78
CA GLN A 138 2.60 10.84 4.63
C GLN A 138 2.25 9.53 3.91
N HIS A 139 2.96 9.22 2.81
CA HIS A 139 2.83 7.95 2.09
C HIS A 139 3.13 6.74 2.96
N LEU A 140 4.11 6.87 3.85
CA LEU A 140 4.49 5.85 4.82
C LEU A 140 3.56 5.79 6.04
N ALA A 141 2.56 6.66 6.15
CA ALA A 141 1.77 6.82 7.38
C ALA A 141 2.66 7.00 8.63
N HIS A 142 3.74 7.74 8.47
CA HIS A 142 4.69 8.06 9.52
C HIS A 142 4.36 9.40 10.16
N ARG A 143 4.55 9.48 11.47
CA ARG A 143 4.44 10.74 12.20
C ARG A 143 5.66 11.60 11.88
N THR A 144 5.43 12.86 11.56
CA THR A 144 6.50 13.84 11.43
C THR A 144 7.25 14.00 12.75
N GLN A 145 8.57 13.85 12.72
CA GLN A 145 9.38 13.88 13.94
C GLN A 145 9.77 15.30 14.35
N THR A 146 9.77 16.26 13.42
CA THR A 146 10.18 17.65 13.64
C THR A 146 9.11 18.47 14.38
N ILE A 147 9.53 19.47 15.16
CA ILE A 147 8.62 20.40 15.87
C ILE A 147 7.80 21.20 14.84
N ALA A 148 8.45 21.68 13.77
CA ALA A 148 7.79 22.27 12.59
C ALA A 148 6.71 21.34 12.03
N GLY A 149 7.05 20.06 11.88
CA GLY A 149 6.20 18.98 11.41
C GLY A 149 4.95 18.70 12.26
N LYS A 150 5.07 18.92 13.57
CA LYS A 150 4.01 18.66 14.55
C LYS A 150 3.06 19.83 14.73
N HIS A 151 3.53 21.06 14.53
CA HIS A 151 2.81 22.28 14.91
C HIS A 151 2.52 23.23 13.75
N TYR A 152 3.27 23.16 12.64
CA TYR A 152 3.25 24.21 11.60
C TYR A 152 3.04 23.68 10.18
N THR A 153 3.44 22.44 9.86
CA THR A 153 3.09 21.81 8.57
C THR A 153 1.68 21.25 8.68
N GLY A 154 0.71 22.14 8.50
CA GLY A 154 -0.71 21.85 8.51
C GLY A 154 -1.13 20.88 7.41
N ALA A 155 -2.16 20.09 7.74
CA ALA A 155 -2.97 19.21 6.90
C ALA A 155 -2.23 18.24 5.97
N ALA A 156 -2.64 16.97 6.00
CA ALA A 156 -2.20 16.02 4.99
C ALA A 156 -2.62 16.51 3.59
N ASP A 157 -1.65 16.68 2.68
CA ASP A 157 -1.91 17.05 1.30
C ASP A 157 -2.09 15.77 0.48
N PHE A 158 -3.30 15.24 0.51
CA PHE A 158 -3.63 14.02 -0.22
C PHE A 158 -3.62 14.22 -1.73
N ALA A 159 -3.86 15.44 -2.22
CA ALA A 159 -3.83 15.72 -3.65
C ALA A 159 -2.41 15.59 -4.20
N ALA A 160 -1.43 16.25 -3.57
CA ALA A 160 -0.04 16.15 -4.00
C ALA A 160 0.52 14.71 -3.84
N LEU A 161 0.10 13.98 -2.80
CA LEU A 161 0.46 12.57 -2.65
C LEU A 161 -0.12 11.72 -3.78
N ASN A 162 -1.40 11.91 -4.11
CA ASN A 162 -2.06 11.17 -5.20
C ASN A 162 -1.37 11.43 -6.55
N ASP A 163 -0.97 12.66 -6.82
CA ASP A 163 -0.23 13.01 -8.03
C ASP A 163 1.13 12.32 -8.10
N ALA A 164 1.85 12.21 -6.98
CA ALA A 164 3.12 11.49 -6.92
C ALA A 164 2.92 9.99 -7.13
N ILE A 165 1.88 9.40 -6.52
CA ILE A 165 1.50 7.98 -6.69
C ILE A 165 1.08 7.69 -8.13
N ALA A 166 0.36 8.60 -8.78
CA ALA A 166 -0.05 8.46 -10.18
C ALA A 166 1.16 8.53 -11.13
N ARG A 167 2.09 9.47 -10.91
CA ARG A 167 3.35 9.53 -11.67
C ARG A 167 4.22 8.30 -11.46
N TYR A 168 4.30 7.78 -10.23
CA TYR A 168 5.04 6.55 -9.95
C TYR A 168 4.48 5.37 -10.74
N ARG A 169 3.15 5.27 -10.85
CA ARG A 169 2.49 4.26 -11.66
C ARG A 169 2.90 4.34 -13.13
N LEU A 170 2.98 5.55 -13.70
CA LEU A 170 3.38 5.75 -15.09
C LEU A 170 4.81 5.24 -15.33
N GLU A 171 5.75 5.54 -14.43
CA GLU A 171 7.11 5.02 -14.53
C GLU A 171 7.15 3.48 -14.50
N LEU A 172 6.29 2.84 -13.68
CA LEU A 172 6.18 1.38 -13.65
C LEU A 172 5.59 0.80 -14.95
N ILE A 173 4.68 1.52 -15.60
CA ILE A 173 4.14 1.13 -16.92
C ILE A 173 5.24 1.26 -17.98
N GLU A 174 5.95 2.39 -18.02
CA GLU A 174 7.05 2.63 -18.95
C GLU A 174 8.19 1.61 -18.79
N ALA A 175 8.48 1.21 -17.54
CA ALA A 175 9.45 0.16 -17.24
C ALA A 175 8.94 -1.27 -17.55
N GLY A 176 7.70 -1.43 -18.03
CA GLY A 176 7.09 -2.73 -18.33
C GLY A 176 6.78 -3.59 -17.10
N VAL A 177 6.71 -2.99 -15.91
CA VAL A 177 6.36 -3.67 -14.65
C VAL A 177 4.85 -3.86 -14.55
N LEU A 178 4.09 -2.84 -14.96
CA LEU A 178 2.63 -2.88 -15.03
C LEU A 178 2.16 -2.94 -16.50
N PRO A 179 1.04 -3.63 -16.80
CA PRO A 179 0.55 -3.74 -18.18
C PRO A 179 0.03 -2.40 -18.71
N ILE A 180 0.25 -2.13 -20.01
CA ILE A 180 -0.23 -0.91 -20.69
C ILE A 180 -1.75 -0.78 -20.66
N GLU A 181 -2.49 -1.90 -20.68
CA GLU A 181 -3.96 -1.90 -20.57
C GLU A 181 -4.46 -1.26 -19.27
N ALA A 182 -3.61 -1.21 -18.25
CA ALA A 182 -3.92 -0.50 -17.03
C ALA A 182 -3.94 1.03 -17.23
N ALA A 183 -3.17 1.59 -18.16
CA ALA A 183 -3.03 3.03 -18.39
C ALA A 183 -4.29 3.74 -18.94
N LYS A 184 -5.40 3.02 -19.16
CA LYS A 184 -6.61 3.62 -19.74
C LYS A 184 -7.28 4.61 -18.77
N LYS A 185 -7.03 5.90 -19.08
CA LYS A 185 -7.56 7.18 -18.57
C LYS A 185 -7.30 7.54 -17.09
N PRO A 186 -6.65 8.68 -16.81
CA PRO A 186 -6.76 9.29 -15.49
C PRO A 186 -8.21 9.70 -15.26
N ILE A 187 -8.80 9.26 -14.15
CA ILE A 187 -9.99 9.92 -13.62
C ILE A 187 -9.48 11.25 -13.07
N LEU A 188 -9.45 12.27 -13.92
CA LEU A 188 -9.38 13.65 -13.48
C LEU A 188 -10.68 13.91 -12.72
N VAL A 189 -10.61 13.92 -11.39
CA VAL A 189 -11.69 14.45 -10.56
C VAL A 189 -11.71 15.94 -10.81
N SER A 190 -12.65 16.42 -11.63
CA SER A 190 -12.94 17.85 -11.71
C SER A 190 -13.52 18.27 -10.36
N ALA A 191 -12.87 19.23 -9.71
CA ALA A 191 -13.46 19.96 -8.60
C ALA A 191 -14.75 20.64 -9.07
N ALA A 192 -15.85 20.34 -8.40
CA ALA A 192 -17.10 21.09 -8.42
C ALA A 192 -17.51 21.33 -6.97
#